data_AF-A0A377J7D5-F1
#
_entry.id   AF-A0A377J7D5-F1
#
_cell.length_a   1.000
_cell.length_b   1.000
_cell.length_c   1.000
_cell.angle_alpha   90.00
_cell.angle_beta   90.00
_cell.angle_gamma   90.00
#
_symmetry.space_group_name_H-M   'P 1'
#
loop_
_entity.id
_entity.type
_entity.pdbx_description
1 polymer ?
#
loop_
_entity_poly.entity_id
_entity_poly.type
_entity_poly.pdbx_seq_one_letter_code
_entity_poly.pdbx_strand_id
1 'polypeptide(L)'
;MPTIDSADPGTLTQAQELIAAQVSSAFVDHAYFGVFVLFVLSFIAFNYTLKIQRFISRKLAKKSNEKLKMAPYECGPVPIKQPAKISHHFFIIALLFVLFDIEVVFMIPWAVVYKSFVASGAGLFVFIEMLSFVLLLVIGLIYAWKKGALRWQNME
;
A
#
# COMPACT_ATOMS: atom_id res chain seq x y z
N MET A 1 -24.31 50.32 -28.80
CA MET A 1 -24.67 49.09 -28.06
C MET A 1 -24.43 47.93 -29.00
N PRO A 2 -23.32 47.17 -28.87
CA PRO A 2 -23.08 46.04 -29.77
C PRO A 2 -24.06 44.94 -29.39
N THR A 3 -24.90 44.58 -30.34
CA THR A 3 -25.87 43.50 -30.28
C THR A 3 -25.14 42.17 -30.14
N ILE A 4 -25.50 41.40 -29.12
CA ILE A 4 -25.08 39.99 -28.98
C ILE A 4 -25.89 39.20 -30.01
N ASP A 5 -25.43 39.21 -31.26
CA ASP A 5 -26.03 38.43 -32.34
C ASP A 5 -24.92 37.77 -33.15
N SER A 6 -25.09 36.48 -33.42
CA SER A 6 -24.13 35.50 -33.97
C SER A 6 -23.06 35.01 -32.98
N ALA A 7 -23.42 33.98 -32.20
CA ALA A 7 -22.44 32.98 -31.81
C ALA A 7 -22.01 32.22 -33.07
N ASP A 8 -21.03 32.78 -33.78
CA ASP A 8 -20.48 32.21 -35.00
C ASP A 8 -19.98 30.79 -34.66
N PRO A 9 -20.37 29.72 -35.38
CA PRO A 9 -20.06 28.34 -34.99
C PRO A 9 -18.55 28.10 -34.79
N GLY A 10 -17.68 28.86 -35.48
CA GLY A 10 -16.23 28.85 -35.27
C GLY A 10 -15.75 29.41 -33.91
N THR A 11 -16.45 30.38 -33.33
CA THR A 11 -16.11 30.96 -32.02
C THR A 11 -16.52 30.05 -30.86
N LEU A 12 -17.63 29.33 -31.01
CA LEU A 12 -18.07 28.31 -30.05
C LEU A 12 -17.12 27.11 -30.05
N THR A 13 -16.62 26.68 -31.22
CA THR A 13 -15.62 25.62 -31.32
C THR A 13 -14.28 26.02 -30.71
N GLN A 14 -13.85 27.28 -30.88
CA GLN A 14 -12.63 27.80 -30.24
C GLN A 14 -12.78 27.92 -28.72
N ALA A 15 -13.93 28.40 -28.23
CA ALA A 15 -14.20 28.44 -26.80
C ALA A 15 -14.23 27.03 -26.18
N GLN A 16 -14.81 26.05 -26.89
CA GLN A 16 -14.81 24.66 -26.48
C GLN A 16 -13.41 24.05 -26.46
N GLU A 17 -12.55 24.37 -27.43
CA GLU A 17 -11.17 23.89 -27.51
C GLU A 17 -10.29 24.50 -26.40
N LEU A 18 -10.46 25.79 -26.09
CA LEU A 18 -9.78 26.45 -24.98
C LEU A 18 -10.23 25.91 -23.61
N ILE A 19 -11.52 25.62 -23.44
CA ILE A 19 -12.04 24.96 -22.23
C ILE A 19 -11.50 23.53 -22.11
N ALA A 20 -11.47 22.77 -23.21
CA ALA A 20 -10.91 21.41 -23.22
C ALA A 20 -9.41 21.42 -22.88
N ALA A 21 -8.66 22.38 -23.42
CA ALA A 21 -7.24 22.55 -23.10
C ALA A 21 -7.02 22.93 -21.63
N GLN A 22 -7.86 23.82 -21.07
CA GLN A 22 -7.80 24.24 -19.67
C GLN A 22 -8.17 23.12 -18.68
N VAL A 23 -9.14 22.28 -19.03
CA VAL A 23 -9.51 21.11 -18.22
C VAL A 23 -8.40 20.05 -18.26
N SER A 24 -7.74 19.89 -19.42
CA SER A 24 -6.61 18.96 -19.56
C SER A 24 -5.39 19.39 -18.75
N SER A 25 -5.04 20.69 -18.74
CA SER A 25 -3.93 21.19 -17.93
C SER A 25 -4.21 21.06 -16.43
N ALA A 26 -5.44 21.39 -16.00
CA ALA A 26 -5.85 21.24 -14.61
C ALA A 26 -5.70 19.82 -14.08
N PHE A 27 -5.96 18.80 -14.92
CA PHE A 27 -5.78 17.40 -14.55
C PHE A 27 -4.30 17.00 -14.43
N VAL A 28 -3.44 17.50 -15.33
CA VAL A 28 -2.00 17.20 -15.34
C VAL A 28 -1.26 17.90 -14.21
N ASP A 29 -1.73 19.08 -13.81
CA ASP A 29 -1.13 19.91 -12.76
C ASP A 29 -1.44 19.41 -11.33
N HIS A 30 -2.27 18.37 -11.18
CA HIS A 30 -2.53 17.77 -9.87
C HIS A 30 -1.28 17.07 -9.31
N ALA A 31 -0.92 17.39 -8.06
CA ALA A 31 0.25 16.82 -7.38
C ALA A 31 0.32 15.28 -7.38
N TYR A 32 -0.82 14.60 -7.46
CA TYR A 32 -0.91 13.13 -7.47
C TYR A 32 -0.95 12.52 -8.89
N PHE A 33 -1.12 13.33 -9.93
CA PHE A 33 -1.24 12.85 -11.31
C PHE A 33 0.00 12.08 -11.75
N GLY A 34 1.20 12.60 -11.45
CA GLY A 34 2.46 11.91 -11.76
C GLY A 34 2.58 10.54 -11.06
N VAL A 35 2.21 10.46 -9.78
CA VAL A 35 2.23 9.19 -9.01
C VAL A 35 1.25 8.18 -9.62
N PHE A 36 0.06 8.63 -10.00
CA PHE A 36 -0.93 7.79 -10.66
C PHE A 36 -0.42 7.26 -12.02
N VAL A 37 0.17 8.12 -12.85
CA VAL A 37 0.76 7.71 -14.15
C VAL A 37 1.87 6.69 -13.94
N LEU A 38 2.78 6.91 -12.98
CA LEU A 38 3.84 5.95 -12.65
C LEU A 38 3.28 4.60 -12.18
N PHE A 39 2.21 4.61 -11.38
CA PHE A 39 1.55 3.38 -10.93
C PHE A 39 0.97 2.60 -12.11
N VAL A 40 0.24 3.27 -13.01
CA VAL A 40 -0.34 2.66 -14.21
C VAL A 40 0.75 2.09 -15.13
N LEU A 41 1.80 2.87 -15.40
CA LEU A 41 2.93 2.42 -16.23
C LEU A 41 3.64 1.21 -15.61
N SER A 42 3.87 1.22 -14.29
CA SER A 42 4.50 0.10 -13.58
C SER A 42 3.64 -1.16 -13.65
N PHE A 43 2.32 -1.03 -13.48
CA PHE A 43 1.39 -2.14 -13.59
C PHE A 43 1.39 -2.75 -15.00
N ILE A 44 1.34 -1.89 -16.03
CA ILE A 44 1.45 -2.27 -17.43
C ILE A 44 2.77 -2.99 -17.68
N ALA A 45 3.90 -2.38 -17.34
CA ALA A 45 5.23 -2.92 -17.57
C ALA A 45 5.44 -4.28 -16.90
N PHE A 46 4.98 -4.44 -15.64
CA PHE A 46 5.05 -5.71 -14.92
C PHE A 46 4.28 -6.82 -15.64
N ASN A 47 3.04 -6.54 -16.04
CA ASN A 47 2.20 -7.50 -16.76
C ASN A 47 2.78 -7.89 -18.13
N TYR A 48 3.27 -6.93 -18.90
CA TYR A 48 3.88 -7.20 -20.21
C TYR A 48 5.19 -7.98 -20.07
N THR A 49 6.03 -7.64 -19.10
CA THR A 49 7.27 -8.37 -18.81
C THR A 49 6.99 -9.84 -18.50
N LEU A 50 6.03 -10.13 -17.63
CA LEU A 50 5.65 -11.52 -17.31
C LEU A 50 5.08 -12.26 -18.53
N LYS A 51 4.27 -11.61 -19.36
CA LYS A 51 3.72 -12.21 -20.59
C LYS A 51 4.80 -12.52 -21.61
N ILE A 52 5.74 -11.60 -21.83
CA ILE A 52 6.88 -11.76 -22.74
C ILE A 52 7.79 -12.88 -22.22
N GLN A 53 8.16 -12.87 -20.93
CA GLN A 53 8.97 -13.92 -20.32
C GLN A 53 8.30 -15.29 -20.47
N ARG A 54 6.99 -15.39 -20.19
CA ARG A 54 6.25 -16.65 -20.35
C ARG A 54 6.10 -17.07 -21.83
N PHE A 55 6.04 -16.13 -22.77
CA PHE A 55 5.98 -16.44 -24.19
C PHE A 55 7.33 -16.97 -24.71
N ILE A 56 8.42 -16.27 -24.42
CA ILE A 56 9.78 -16.66 -24.79
C ILE A 56 10.13 -18.01 -24.14
N SER A 57 9.90 -18.12 -22.83
CA SER A 57 10.16 -19.37 -22.09
C SER A 57 9.39 -20.54 -22.69
N ARG A 58 8.10 -20.40 -23.02
CA ARG A 58 7.32 -21.50 -23.63
C ARG A 58 7.74 -21.85 -25.06
N LYS A 59 8.34 -20.93 -25.80
CA LYS A 59 8.86 -21.17 -27.15
C LYS A 59 10.23 -21.85 -27.13
N LEU A 60 11.11 -21.44 -26.22
CA LEU A 60 12.49 -21.91 -26.17
C LEU A 60 12.67 -23.14 -25.25
N ALA A 61 11.83 -23.31 -24.24
CA ALA A 61 11.96 -24.42 -23.30
C ALA A 61 11.53 -25.76 -23.91
N LYS A 62 12.37 -26.78 -23.72
CA LYS A 62 12.02 -28.19 -23.93
C LYS A 62 11.03 -28.61 -22.84
N LYS A 63 9.74 -28.58 -23.16
CA LYS A 63 8.68 -28.98 -22.21
C LYS A 63 8.73 -30.49 -21.98
N SER A 64 8.92 -30.90 -20.74
CA SER A 64 8.70 -32.30 -20.31
C SER A 64 7.61 -32.33 -19.26
N ASN A 65 6.48 -32.97 -19.56
CA ASN A 65 5.37 -33.16 -18.63
C ASN A 65 5.58 -34.40 -17.74
N GLU A 66 6.80 -34.60 -17.24
CA GLU A 66 7.07 -35.73 -16.35
C GLU A 66 6.49 -35.45 -14.97
N LYS A 67 5.70 -36.38 -14.46
CA LYS A 67 5.01 -36.27 -13.17
C LYS A 67 5.96 -35.94 -12.01
N LEU A 68 7.18 -36.47 -12.05
CA LEU A 68 8.21 -36.21 -11.04
C LEU A 68 8.79 -34.79 -11.11
N LYS A 69 8.90 -34.19 -12.30
CA LYS A 69 9.36 -32.79 -12.46
C LYS A 69 8.33 -31.76 -12.01
N MET A 70 7.06 -32.16 -12.02
CA MET A 70 5.93 -31.34 -11.58
C MET A 70 5.52 -31.63 -10.13
N ALA A 71 6.19 -32.59 -9.46
CA ALA A 71 5.96 -32.87 -8.06
C ALA A 71 6.56 -31.77 -7.18
N PRO A 72 5.99 -31.50 -5.99
CA PRO A 72 6.62 -30.65 -4.99
C PRO A 72 8.06 -31.07 -4.74
N TYR A 73 8.92 -30.09 -4.49
CA TYR A 73 10.31 -30.33 -4.11
C TYR A 73 10.34 -31.11 -2.77
N GLU A 74 11.35 -31.96 -2.64
CA GLU A 74 11.46 -33.08 -1.70
C GLU A 74 10.66 -34.33 -2.12
N CYS A 75 11.35 -35.46 -2.30
CA CYS A 75 10.81 -36.78 -2.67
C CYS A 75 9.93 -37.40 -1.57
N GLY A 76 9.10 -36.60 -0.91
CA GLY A 76 8.16 -37.02 0.12
C GLY A 76 6.88 -37.60 -0.47
N PRO A 77 6.13 -38.40 0.31
CA PRO A 77 4.81 -38.87 -0.10
C PRO A 77 3.93 -37.67 -0.44
N VAL A 78 3.26 -37.73 -1.59
CA VAL A 78 2.31 -36.70 -2.03
C VAL A 78 1.29 -36.52 -0.90
N PRO A 79 1.18 -35.33 -0.27
CA PRO A 79 0.34 -35.16 0.90
C PRO A 79 -1.12 -35.40 0.51
N ILE A 80 -1.69 -36.50 1.02
CA ILE A 80 -3.08 -36.91 0.77
C ILE A 80 -4.05 -36.07 1.61
N LYS A 81 -3.54 -35.43 2.67
CA LYS A 81 -4.24 -34.48 3.53
C LYS A 81 -3.36 -33.25 3.73
N GLN A 82 -4.01 -32.10 3.86
CA GLN A 82 -3.36 -30.80 4.01
C GLN A 82 -2.35 -30.83 5.17
N PRO A 83 -1.04 -30.63 4.89
CA PRO A 83 -0.03 -30.69 5.93
C PRO A 83 -0.09 -29.43 6.81
N ALA A 84 0.10 -29.65 8.11
CA ALA A 84 0.32 -28.67 9.18
C ALA A 84 -0.78 -27.60 9.40
N LYS A 85 -1.37 -27.62 10.61
CA LYS A 85 -2.02 -26.43 11.16
C LYS A 85 -0.94 -25.35 11.28
N ILE A 86 -1.13 -24.24 10.58
CA ILE A 86 -0.26 -23.07 10.74
C ILE A 86 -0.33 -22.64 12.20
N SER A 87 0.83 -22.36 12.80
CA SER A 87 0.92 -21.97 14.19
C SER A 87 0.21 -20.63 14.45
N HIS A 88 -0.57 -20.55 15.53
CA HIS A 88 -1.27 -19.31 15.94
C HIS A 88 -0.30 -18.16 16.26
N HIS A 89 0.99 -18.44 16.42
CA HIS A 89 2.02 -17.42 16.67
C HIS A 89 2.11 -16.37 15.56
N PHE A 90 1.92 -16.75 14.28
CA PHE A 90 1.91 -15.79 13.18
C PHE A 90 0.75 -14.80 13.27
N PHE A 91 -0.41 -15.25 13.79
CA PHE A 91 -1.55 -14.36 14.03
C PHE A 91 -1.27 -13.35 15.13
N ILE A 92 -0.64 -13.78 16.24
CA ILE A 92 -0.32 -12.87 17.36
C ILE A 92 0.69 -11.80 16.94
N ILE A 93 1.69 -12.17 16.12
CA ILE A 93 2.66 -11.22 15.57
C ILE A 93 1.96 -10.22 14.62
N ALA A 94 1.09 -10.70 13.73
CA ALA A 94 0.33 -9.82 12.83
C ALA A 94 -0.59 -8.86 13.60
N LEU A 95 -1.27 -9.34 14.65
CA LEU A 95 -2.12 -8.52 15.51
C LEU A 95 -1.31 -7.45 16.24
N LEU A 96 -0.12 -7.81 16.76
CA LEU A 96 0.79 -6.86 17.40
C LEU A 96 1.29 -5.80 16.42
N PHE A 97 1.61 -6.19 15.18
CA PHE A 97 2.01 -5.26 14.12
C PHE A 97 0.89 -4.28 13.78
N VAL A 98 -0.34 -4.75 13.59
CA VAL A 98 -1.51 -3.89 13.31
C VAL A 98 -1.75 -2.89 14.45
N LEU A 99 -1.60 -3.34 15.70
CA LEU A 99 -1.78 -2.49 16.87
C LEU A 99 -0.72 -1.38 16.95
N PHE A 100 0.55 -1.69 16.66
CA PHE A 100 1.62 -0.71 16.55
C PHE A 100 1.45 0.21 15.32
N ASP A 101 1.00 -0.31 14.17
CA ASP A 101 0.78 0.51 12.97
C ASP A 101 -0.33 1.56 13.18
N ILE A 102 -1.41 1.18 13.87
CA ILE A 102 -2.47 2.11 14.26
C ILE A 102 -1.96 3.23 15.16
N GLU A 103 -0.95 2.99 16.00
CA GLU A 103 -0.36 4.01 16.86
C GLU A 103 0.29 5.14 16.04
N VAL A 104 0.97 4.77 14.95
CA VAL A 104 1.65 5.72 14.06
C VAL A 104 0.62 6.56 13.31
N VAL A 105 -0.49 5.96 12.92
CA VAL A 105 -1.62 6.68 12.31
C VAL A 105 -2.13 7.79 13.23
N PHE A 106 -2.18 7.58 14.54
CA PHE A 106 -2.53 8.63 15.51
C PHE A 106 -1.41 9.64 15.75
N MET A 107 -0.15 9.21 15.66
CA MET A 107 1.00 10.11 15.82
C MET A 107 1.14 11.15 14.71
N ILE A 108 0.79 10.81 13.47
CA ILE A 108 0.99 11.71 12.32
C ILE A 108 0.18 13.01 12.47
N PRO A 109 -1.16 12.99 12.67
CA PRO A 109 -1.94 14.22 12.85
C PRO A 109 -1.46 15.03 14.03
N TRP A 110 -1.17 14.38 15.16
CA TRP A 110 -0.62 15.04 16.35
C TRP A 110 0.68 15.78 16.04
N ALA A 111 1.63 15.12 15.36
CA ALA A 111 2.93 15.70 15.03
C ALA A 111 2.80 16.93 14.11
N VAL A 112 1.83 16.91 13.20
CA VAL A 112 1.55 18.04 12.29
C VAL A 112 1.02 19.26 13.05
N VAL A 113 0.11 19.08 14.03
CA VAL A 113 -0.52 20.19 14.76
C VAL A 113 0.22 20.63 16.02
N TYR A 114 1.22 19.87 16.48
CA TYR A 114 1.95 20.13 17.72
C TYR A 114 2.49 21.57 17.82
N LYS A 115 3.03 22.11 16.73
CA LYS A 115 3.56 23.49 16.70
C LYS A 115 2.51 24.54 17.07
N SER A 116 1.25 24.35 16.65
CA SER A 116 0.14 25.25 16.96
C SER A 116 -0.20 25.24 18.46
N PHE A 117 -0.13 24.07 19.09
CA PHE A 117 -0.37 23.93 20.53
C PHE A 117 0.76 24.51 21.38
N VAL A 118 2.01 24.38 20.93
CA VAL A 118 3.16 25.03 21.57
C VAL A 118 3.01 26.56 21.54
N ALA A 119 2.62 27.12 20.39
CA ALA A 119 2.38 28.57 20.27
C ALA A 119 1.23 29.07 21.18
N SER A 120 0.25 28.21 21.45
CA SER A 120 -0.89 28.51 22.34
C SER A 120 -0.58 28.30 23.83
N GLY A 121 0.65 27.94 24.20
CA GLY A 121 1.07 27.68 25.59
C GLY A 121 0.69 26.29 26.12
N ALA A 122 0.03 25.45 25.33
CA ALA A 122 -0.43 24.10 25.70
C ALA A 122 0.55 22.98 25.29
N GLY A 123 1.76 23.32 24.82
CA GLY A 123 2.71 22.36 24.26
C GLY A 123 3.10 21.21 25.21
N LEU A 124 3.35 21.52 26.50
CA LEU A 124 3.71 20.51 27.49
C LEU A 124 2.57 19.52 27.77
N PHE A 125 1.33 19.99 27.84
CA PHE A 125 0.16 19.13 28.05
C PHE A 125 0.00 18.13 26.91
N VAL A 126 0.03 18.63 25.68
CA VAL A 126 -0.11 17.84 24.45
C VAL A 126 1.07 16.88 24.24
N PHE A 127 2.26 17.23 24.72
CA PHE A 127 3.42 16.34 24.73
C PHE A 127 3.26 15.19 25.73
N ILE A 128 2.81 15.47 26.94
CA ILE A 128 2.56 14.45 27.97
C ILE A 128 1.47 13.48 27.53
N GLU A 129 0.42 13.98 26.86
CA GLU A 129 -0.65 13.15 26.32
C GLU A 129 -0.12 12.10 25.35
N MET A 130 0.74 12.49 24.39
CA MET A 130 1.36 11.51 23.49
C MET A 130 2.38 10.61 24.14
N LEU A 131 3.15 11.13 25.10
CA LEU A 131 4.05 10.28 25.86
C LEU A 131 3.26 9.20 26.60
N SER A 132 2.11 9.55 27.19
CA SER A 132 1.24 8.59 27.86
C SER A 132 0.65 7.56 26.89
N PHE A 133 0.27 7.99 25.67
CA PHE A 133 -0.24 7.12 24.62
C PHE A 133 0.80 6.07 24.19
N VAL A 134 2.03 6.50 23.91
CA VAL A 134 3.16 5.60 23.58
C VAL A 134 3.46 4.66 24.74
N LEU A 135 3.48 5.18 25.97
CA LEU A 135 3.81 4.40 27.16
C LEU A 135 2.79 3.27 27.41
N LEU A 136 1.50 3.51 27.12
CA LEU A 136 0.44 2.50 27.20
C LEU A 136 0.72 1.30 26.27
N LEU A 137 1.19 1.57 25.05
CA LEU A 137 1.52 0.53 24.06
C LEU A 137 2.81 -0.20 24.39
N VAL A 138 3.81 0.53 24.91
CA VAL A 138 5.04 -0.09 25.45
C VAL A 138 4.73 -1.05 26.58
N ILE A 139 3.82 -0.70 27.51
CA ILE A 139 3.36 -1.61 28.57
C ILE A 139 2.69 -2.85 27.97
N GLY A 140 1.81 -2.67 26.97
CA GLY A 140 1.18 -3.77 26.25
C GLY A 140 2.19 -4.71 25.57
N LEU A 141 3.22 -4.14 24.95
CA LEU A 141 4.31 -4.89 24.31
C LEU A 141 5.13 -5.68 25.35
N ILE A 142 5.51 -5.05 26.47
CA ILE A 142 6.22 -5.71 27.56
C ILE A 142 5.39 -6.87 28.12
N TYR A 143 4.08 -6.68 28.29
CA TYR A 143 3.17 -7.74 28.72
C TYR A 143 3.15 -8.92 27.73
N ALA A 144 2.98 -8.63 26.44
CA ALA A 144 2.98 -9.66 25.39
C ALA A 144 4.31 -10.42 25.33
N TRP A 145 5.42 -9.71 25.49
CA TRP A 145 6.76 -10.32 25.54
C TRP A 145 6.90 -11.23 26.75
N LYS A 146 6.52 -10.78 27.95
CA LYS A 146 6.53 -11.62 29.16
C LYS A 146 5.66 -12.86 29.04
N LYS A 147 4.54 -12.78 28.30
CA LYS A 147 3.64 -13.91 28.04
C LYS A 147 4.17 -14.88 26.98
N GLY A 148 5.33 -14.60 26.37
CA GLY A 148 5.94 -15.47 25.39
C GLY A 148 5.27 -15.43 24.02
N ALA A 149 4.48 -14.38 23.71
CA ALA A 149 3.87 -14.19 22.40
C ALA A 149 4.91 -14.15 21.26
N LEU A 150 6.12 -13.66 21.59
CA LEU A 150 7.26 -13.55 20.68
C LEU A 150 8.18 -14.77 20.69
N ARG A 151 7.87 -15.81 21.48
CA ARG A 151 8.73 -16.99 21.56
C ARG A 151 8.48 -17.89 20.36
N TRP A 152 9.54 -18.20 19.64
CA TRP A 152 9.49 -19.15 18.53
C TRP A 152 9.29 -20.56 19.06
N GLN A 153 8.41 -21.34 18.43
CA GLN A 153 8.33 -22.77 18.69
C GLN A 153 9.42 -23.46 17.87
N ASN A 154 10.25 -24.25 18.54
CA ASN A 154 11.09 -25.20 17.84
C ASN A 154 10.16 -26.22 17.21
N MET A 155 10.25 -26.37 15.89
CA MET A 155 9.54 -27.40 15.16
C MET A 155 10.25 -28.71 15.46
N GLU A 156 9.73 -29.51 16.39
CA GLU A 156 10.05 -30.94 16.52
C GLU A 156 9.08 -31.77 15.70
#